data_AF-A0A2V5PIR8-F1
#
_entry.id   AF-A0A2V5PIR8-F1
#
_cell.length_a   1.000
_cell.length_b   1.000
_cell.length_c   1.000
_cell.angle_alpha   90.00
_cell.angle_beta   90.00
_cell.angle_gamma   90.00
#
_symmetry.space_group_name_H-M   'P 1'
#
loop_
_entity.id
_entity.type
_entity.pdbx_description
1 polymer ?
#
loop_
_entity_poly.entity_id
_entity_poly.type
_entity_poly.pdbx_seq_one_letter_code
_entity_poly.pdbx_strand_id
1 'polypeptide(L)'
;MNWSVLVGVADKFNPTAMRLAFVLVLLGYGTKAGLAPMHTWKPDAYAEAPVPAATLLGAGFINCAIYSIMRFDVLAEKCLGHEFPSRLLVGFGLGSILLAAPFVLAQRNFRRLLAYSSIDHAGIMAAALGFGGKLGALGAVLHMVFHAATKPLLFFCAGNVQQHCGPAACS
;
A
#
# COMPACT_ATOMS: atom_id res chain seq x y z
N MET A 1 -8.49 -17.33 -17.40
CA MET A 1 -7.10 -16.95 -17.73
C MET A 1 -6.20 -17.50 -16.64
N ASN A 2 -5.24 -18.40 -16.95
CA ASN A 2 -4.41 -19.04 -15.92
C ASN A 2 -3.14 -18.21 -15.69
N TRP A 3 -2.90 -17.80 -14.44
CA TRP A 3 -1.75 -16.97 -14.08
C TRP A 3 -0.40 -17.64 -14.37
N SER A 4 -0.30 -18.96 -14.14
CA SER A 4 0.95 -19.69 -14.39
C SER A 4 1.34 -19.64 -15.87
N VAL A 5 0.35 -19.68 -16.77
CA VAL A 5 0.55 -19.54 -18.21
C VAL A 5 1.08 -18.15 -18.55
N LEU A 6 0.47 -17.09 -17.99
CA LEU A 6 0.92 -15.70 -18.20
C LEU A 6 2.38 -15.50 -17.78
N VAL A 7 2.76 -15.99 -16.60
CA VAL A 7 4.14 -15.91 -16.10
C VAL A 7 5.12 -16.72 -16.97
N GLY A 8 4.65 -17.80 -17.59
CA GLY A 8 5.46 -18.67 -18.45
C GLY A 8 5.75 -18.08 -19.84
N VAL A 9 4.96 -17.10 -20.30
CA VAL A 9 5.14 -16.45 -21.60
C VAL A 9 5.41 -14.94 -21.50
N ALA A 10 5.66 -14.44 -20.29
CA ALA A 10 5.78 -13.00 -20.02
C ALA A 10 6.96 -12.35 -20.75
N ASP A 11 8.03 -13.10 -20.99
CA ASP A 11 9.20 -12.72 -21.78
C ASP A 11 8.85 -12.38 -23.24
N LYS A 12 7.72 -12.89 -23.75
CA LYS A 12 7.25 -12.69 -25.13
C LYS A 12 6.24 -11.54 -25.27
N PHE A 13 5.88 -10.88 -24.17
CA PHE A 13 4.94 -9.76 -24.23
C PHE A 13 5.56 -8.56 -24.93
N ASN A 14 4.70 -7.73 -25.56
CA ASN A 14 5.16 -6.49 -26.16
C ASN A 14 5.66 -5.53 -25.05
N PRO A 15 6.94 -5.08 -25.09
CA PRO A 15 7.51 -4.27 -24.02
C PRO A 15 6.80 -2.93 -23.81
N THR A 16 6.38 -2.25 -24.88
CA THR A 16 5.68 -0.96 -24.79
C THR A 16 4.31 -1.13 -24.13
N ALA A 17 3.56 -2.16 -24.52
CA ALA A 17 2.28 -2.49 -23.91
C ALA A 17 2.46 -2.86 -22.42
N MET A 18 3.49 -3.63 -22.09
CA MET A 18 3.77 -4.01 -20.69
C MET A 18 4.15 -2.79 -19.83
N ARG A 19 4.96 -1.85 -20.33
CA ARG A 19 5.28 -0.61 -19.61
C ARG A 19 4.02 0.17 -19.27
N LEU A 20 3.15 0.36 -20.26
CA LEU A 20 1.88 1.07 -20.06
C LEU A 20 0.98 0.32 -19.08
N ALA A 21 0.84 -0.99 -19.24
CA ALA A 21 0.04 -1.83 -18.35
C ALA A 21 0.53 -1.75 -16.90
N PHE A 22 1.84 -1.87 -16.67
CA PHE A 22 2.42 -1.79 -15.33
C PHE A 22 2.21 -0.41 -14.70
N VAL A 23 2.39 0.68 -15.46
CA VAL A 23 2.10 2.05 -14.98
C VAL A 23 0.63 2.20 -14.59
N LEU A 24 -0.30 1.72 -15.42
CA LEU A 24 -1.74 1.80 -15.11
C LEU A 24 -2.13 0.96 -13.90
N VAL A 25 -1.56 -0.25 -13.77
CA VAL A 25 -1.72 -1.10 -12.59
C VAL A 25 -1.18 -0.40 -11.35
N LEU A 26 0.02 0.17 -11.42
CA LEU A 26 0.64 0.88 -10.31
C LEU A 26 -0.16 2.11 -9.91
N LEU A 27 -0.71 2.87 -10.85
CA LEU A 27 -1.56 4.02 -10.55
C LEU A 27 -2.90 3.60 -9.94
N GLY A 28 -3.56 2.58 -10.51
CA GLY A 28 -4.86 2.09 -10.03
C GLY A 28 -4.77 1.46 -8.64
N TYR A 29 -3.92 0.45 -8.47
CA TYR A 29 -3.72 -0.20 -7.18
C TYR A 29 -2.94 0.68 -6.20
N GLY A 30 -2.04 1.55 -6.68
CA GLY A 30 -1.37 2.55 -5.84
C GLY A 30 -2.36 3.53 -5.24
N THR A 31 -3.38 3.96 -5.99
CA THR A 31 -4.49 4.76 -5.44
C THR A 31 -5.23 4.00 -4.35
N LYS A 32 -5.52 2.72 -4.55
CA LYS A 32 -6.20 1.87 -3.55
C LYS A 32 -5.34 1.65 -2.30
N ALA A 33 -4.03 1.44 -2.46
CA ALA A 33 -3.07 1.32 -1.37
C ALA A 33 -2.85 2.66 -0.65
N GLY A 34 -3.10 3.78 -1.34
CA GLY A 34 -2.84 5.13 -0.86
C GLY A 34 -1.37 5.52 -0.98
N LEU A 35 -0.69 5.10 -2.05
CA LEU A 35 0.66 5.60 -2.35
C LEU A 35 0.59 7.07 -2.80
N ALA A 36 1.61 7.85 -2.45
CA ALA A 36 1.76 9.21 -2.93
C ALA A 36 2.03 9.23 -4.44
N PRO A 37 1.46 10.19 -5.20
CA PRO A 37 0.62 11.30 -4.75
C PRO A 37 -0.87 10.99 -4.55
N MET A 38 -1.35 9.79 -4.89
CA MET A 38 -2.79 9.42 -4.88
C MET A 38 -3.39 9.14 -3.49
N HIS A 39 -2.75 9.62 -2.42
CA HIS A 39 -3.05 9.26 -1.03
C HIS A 39 -4.10 10.18 -0.36
N THR A 40 -4.39 11.34 -0.95
CA THR A 40 -5.11 12.46 -0.31
C THR A 40 -6.52 12.12 0.17
N TRP A 41 -7.20 11.18 -0.49
CA TRP A 41 -8.54 10.73 -0.09
C TRP A 41 -8.57 9.93 1.22
N LYS A 42 -7.46 9.26 1.55
CA LYS A 42 -7.42 8.20 2.56
C LYS A 42 -7.52 8.71 4.01
N PRO A 43 -6.81 9.78 4.42
CA PRO A 43 -6.96 10.33 5.77
C PRO A 43 -8.38 10.75 6.10
N ASP A 44 -9.05 11.40 5.15
CA ASP A 44 -10.40 11.92 5.37
C ASP A 44 -11.44 10.79 5.35
N ALA A 45 -11.30 9.81 4.44
CA ALA A 45 -12.17 8.64 4.42
C ALA A 45 -12.09 7.83 5.73
N TYR A 46 -10.92 7.73 6.35
CA TYR A 46 -10.72 6.96 7.58
C TYR A 46 -11.21 7.73 8.81
N ALA A 47 -11.13 9.06 8.79
CA ALA A 47 -11.66 9.89 9.85
C ALA A 47 -13.18 9.74 9.97
N GLU A 48 -13.89 9.72 8.85
CA GLU A 48 -15.36 9.72 8.80
C GLU A 48 -15.98 8.31 8.82
N ALA A 49 -15.23 7.27 8.43
CA ALA A 49 -15.76 5.92 8.38
C ALA A 49 -16.08 5.34 9.77
N PRO A 50 -17.14 4.51 9.89
CA PRO A 50 -17.35 3.65 11.07
C PRO A 50 -16.14 2.74 11.30
N VAL A 51 -15.82 2.46 12.56
CA VAL A 51 -14.60 1.72 12.95
C VAL A 51 -14.42 0.40 12.18
N PRO A 52 -15.44 -0.48 12.04
CA PRO A 52 -15.25 -1.73 11.29
C PRO A 52 -14.90 -1.51 9.81
N ALA A 53 -15.49 -0.49 9.19
CA ALA A 53 -15.20 -0.13 7.81
C ALA A 53 -13.77 0.44 7.69
N ALA A 54 -13.38 1.37 8.57
CA ALA A 54 -12.03 1.93 8.62
C ALA A 54 -10.96 0.83 8.82
N THR A 55 -11.25 -0.16 9.67
CA THR A 55 -10.38 -1.33 9.89
C THR A 55 -10.19 -2.15 8.61
N LEU A 56 -11.28 -2.49 7.91
CA LEU A 56 -11.21 -3.28 6.67
C LEU A 56 -10.47 -2.52 5.55
N LEU A 57 -10.74 -1.22 5.41
CA LEU A 57 -10.02 -0.34 4.49
C LEU A 57 -8.52 -0.29 4.87
N GLY A 58 -8.24 -0.13 6.16
CA GLY A 58 -6.94 0.04 6.80
C GLY A 58 -5.98 -1.13 6.67
N ALA A 59 -6.49 -2.35 6.64
CA ALA A 59 -5.67 -3.56 6.65
C ALA A 59 -5.90 -4.43 5.41
N GLY A 60 -7.16 -4.74 5.09
CA GLY A 60 -7.52 -5.67 4.03
C GLY A 60 -7.19 -5.14 2.65
N PHE A 61 -7.78 -3.99 2.29
CA PHE A 61 -7.67 -3.49 0.91
C PHE A 61 -6.27 -3.00 0.53
N ILE A 62 -5.50 -2.48 1.47
CA ILE A 62 -4.09 -2.12 1.22
C ILE A 62 -3.30 -3.38 0.85
N ASN A 63 -3.45 -4.45 1.63
CA ASN A 63 -2.73 -5.69 1.39
C ASN A 63 -3.13 -6.33 0.05
N CYS A 64 -4.42 -6.33 -0.29
CA CYS A 64 -4.88 -6.78 -1.61
C CYS A 64 -4.28 -5.95 -2.76
N ALA A 65 -4.18 -4.63 -2.59
CA ALA A 65 -3.63 -3.73 -3.59
C ALA A 65 -2.11 -3.96 -3.77
N ILE A 66 -1.34 -4.02 -2.67
CA ILE A 66 0.09 -4.32 -2.71
C ILE A 66 0.35 -5.72 -3.28
N TYR A 67 -0.46 -6.72 -2.91
CA TYR A 67 -0.37 -8.06 -3.50
C TYR A 67 -0.61 -8.03 -5.02
N SER A 68 -1.58 -7.26 -5.48
CA SER A 68 -1.85 -7.10 -6.91
C SER A 68 -0.65 -6.46 -7.63
N ILE A 69 -0.08 -5.40 -7.06
CA ILE A 69 1.14 -4.76 -7.58
C ILE A 69 2.29 -5.78 -7.67
N MET A 70 2.55 -6.54 -6.60
CA MET A 70 3.59 -7.59 -6.57
C MET A 70 3.39 -8.63 -7.67
N ARG A 71 2.14 -9.00 -7.99
CA ARG A 71 1.85 -9.97 -9.04
C ARG A 71 2.20 -9.42 -10.42
N PHE A 72 1.79 -8.19 -10.72
CA PHE A 72 2.13 -7.56 -12.00
C PHE A 72 3.61 -7.17 -12.11
N ASP A 73 4.26 -6.89 -11.00
CA ASP A 73 5.71 -6.67 -10.91
C ASP A 73 6.48 -7.88 -11.44
N VAL A 74 6.12 -9.11 -11.03
CA VAL A 74 6.71 -10.34 -11.57
C VAL A 74 6.57 -10.46 -13.11
N LEU A 75 5.45 -9.99 -13.68
CA LEU A 75 5.27 -9.98 -15.13
C LEU A 75 6.11 -8.89 -15.80
N ALA A 76 6.19 -7.71 -15.18
CA ALA A 76 6.96 -6.59 -15.66
C ALA A 76 8.47 -6.88 -15.61
N GLU A 77 8.98 -7.44 -14.52
CA GLU A 77 10.39 -7.84 -14.38
C GLU A 77 10.79 -8.85 -15.46
N LYS A 78 9.95 -9.85 -15.73
CA LYS A 78 10.22 -10.86 -16.76
C LYS A 78 10.23 -10.30 -18.18
N CYS A 79 9.37 -9.33 -18.47
CA CYS A 79 9.22 -8.74 -19.81
C CYS A 79 10.21 -7.59 -20.07
N LEU A 80 10.45 -6.75 -19.06
CA LEU A 80 11.14 -5.46 -19.18
C LEU A 80 12.50 -5.42 -18.48
N GLY A 81 12.80 -6.41 -17.64
CA GLY A 81 13.90 -6.36 -16.68
C GLY A 81 13.51 -5.63 -15.39
N HIS A 82 14.38 -5.74 -14.38
CA HIS A 82 14.14 -5.23 -13.03
C HIS A 82 14.14 -3.69 -12.94
N GLU A 83 15.00 -3.01 -13.71
CA GLU A 83 15.24 -1.56 -13.59
C GLU A 83 13.98 -0.69 -13.69
N PHE A 84 13.09 -1.00 -14.64
CA PHE A 84 11.89 -0.19 -14.88
C PHE A 84 10.87 -0.27 -13.74
N PRO A 85 10.35 -1.46 -13.35
CA PRO A 85 9.41 -1.55 -12.25
C PRO A 85 10.05 -1.15 -10.90
N SER A 86 11.32 -1.51 -10.67
CA SER A 86 12.08 -1.12 -9.47
C SER A 86 12.07 0.38 -9.26
N ARG A 87 12.47 1.16 -10.28
CA ARG A 87 12.55 2.63 -10.19
C ARG A 87 11.19 3.24 -9.81
N LEU A 88 10.11 2.72 -10.38
CA LEU A 88 8.76 3.19 -10.07
C LEU A 88 8.37 2.81 -8.63
N LEU A 89 8.52 1.55 -8.24
CA LEU A 89 8.14 1.06 -6.92
C LEU A 89 8.93 1.74 -5.79
N VAL A 90 10.25 1.90 -5.95
CA VAL A 90 11.10 2.64 -5.01
C VAL A 90 10.71 4.11 -4.98
N GLY A 91 10.51 4.75 -6.15
CA GLY A 91 10.13 6.16 -6.22
C GLY A 91 8.81 6.48 -5.52
N PHE A 92 7.75 5.74 -5.86
CA PHE A 92 6.44 5.88 -5.22
C PHE A 92 6.47 5.44 -3.74
N GLY A 93 7.23 4.39 -3.41
CA GLY A 93 7.38 3.88 -2.05
C GLY A 93 8.04 4.89 -1.11
N LEU A 94 9.25 5.35 -1.47
CA LEU A 94 9.97 6.37 -0.71
C LEU A 94 9.21 7.70 -0.69
N GLY A 95 8.60 8.11 -1.80
CA GLY A 95 7.77 9.31 -1.84
C GLY A 95 6.60 9.23 -0.85
N SER A 96 5.99 8.06 -0.70
CA SER A 96 4.90 7.84 0.27
C SER A 96 5.37 7.90 1.72
N ILE A 97 6.54 7.31 2.02
CA ILE A 97 7.15 7.35 3.36
C ILE A 97 7.49 8.79 3.75
N LEU A 98 8.23 9.48 2.88
CA LEU A 98 8.66 10.86 3.12
C LEU A 98 7.48 11.81 3.26
N LEU A 99 6.44 11.61 2.45
CA LEU A 99 5.23 12.42 2.55
C LEU A 99 4.47 12.14 3.85
N ALA A 100 4.29 10.88 4.24
CA ALA A 100 3.46 10.52 5.39
C ALA A 100 4.13 10.85 6.73
N ALA A 101 5.46 10.75 6.82
CA ALA A 101 6.23 10.97 8.06
C ALA A 101 5.85 12.26 8.84
N PRO A 102 5.86 13.48 8.25
CA PRO A 102 5.50 14.68 8.99
C PRO A 102 4.04 14.69 9.46
N PHE A 103 3.11 14.14 8.67
CA PHE A 103 1.70 14.09 9.05
C PHE A 103 1.43 13.11 10.18
N VAL A 104 2.16 11.98 10.26
CA VAL A 104 2.05 11.06 11.41
C VAL A 104 2.45 11.76 12.71
N LEU A 105 3.49 12.60 12.68
CA LEU A 105 3.98 13.31 13.87
C LEU A 105 3.11 14.50 14.28
N ALA A 106 2.52 15.20 13.31
CA ALA A 106 1.74 16.42 13.57
C ALA A 106 0.26 16.14 13.86
N GLN A 107 -0.27 14.98 13.49
CA GLN A 107 -1.69 14.71 13.56
C GLN A 107 -2.15 14.39 14.99
N ARG A 108 -3.19 15.08 15.45
CA ARG A 108 -3.80 14.87 16.76
C ARG A 108 -4.98 13.90 16.70
N ASN A 109 -5.66 13.86 15.55
CA ASN A 109 -6.74 12.91 15.36
C ASN A 109 -6.21 11.49 15.12
N PHE A 110 -6.51 10.56 16.03
CA PHE A 110 -5.99 9.18 15.97
C PHE A 110 -6.36 8.45 14.67
N ARG A 111 -7.57 8.66 14.13
CA ARG A 111 -8.00 7.98 12.89
C ARG A 111 -7.21 8.49 11.69
N ARG A 112 -6.98 9.80 11.60
CA ARG A 112 -6.13 10.41 10.56
C ARG A 112 -4.68 9.99 10.73
N LEU A 113 -4.18 9.92 11.96
CA LEU A 113 -2.82 9.42 12.26
C LEU A 113 -2.66 7.98 11.78
N LEU A 114 -3.62 7.10 12.10
CA LEU A 114 -3.59 5.71 11.64
C LEU A 114 -3.66 5.59 10.12
N ALA A 115 -4.41 6.47 9.45
CA ALA A 115 -4.46 6.55 7.99
C ALA A 115 -3.11 6.94 7.37
N TYR A 116 -2.44 7.98 7.90
CA TYR A 116 -1.10 8.37 7.46
C TYR A 116 -0.06 7.29 7.73
N SER A 117 -0.11 6.66 8.90
CA SER A 117 0.75 5.50 9.19
C SER A 117 0.46 4.32 8.23
N SER A 118 -0.79 4.13 7.78
CA SER A 118 -1.09 3.13 6.74
C SER A 118 -0.62 3.54 5.34
N ILE A 119 -0.42 4.84 5.06
CA ILE A 119 0.23 5.31 3.83
C ILE A 119 1.73 5.02 3.89
N ASP A 120 2.36 5.34 5.03
CA ASP A 120 3.76 5.08 5.30
C ASP A 120 4.11 3.58 5.14
N HIS A 121 3.36 2.69 5.80
CA HIS A 121 3.59 1.25 5.69
C HIS A 121 3.33 0.69 4.28
N ALA A 122 2.38 1.26 3.53
CA ALA A 122 2.20 0.92 2.11
C ALA A 122 3.42 1.32 1.27
N GLY A 123 4.02 2.48 1.58
CA GLY A 123 5.27 2.94 0.99
C GLY A 123 6.44 1.99 1.27
N ILE A 124 6.58 1.52 2.52
CA ILE A 124 7.60 0.54 2.91
C ILE A 124 7.45 -0.76 2.11
N MET A 125 6.23 -1.29 1.99
CA MET A 125 5.99 -2.50 1.20
C MET A 125 6.32 -2.29 -0.28
N ALA A 126 5.92 -1.15 -0.87
CA ALA A 126 6.23 -0.83 -2.26
C ALA A 126 7.75 -0.69 -2.50
N ALA A 127 8.47 0.00 -1.62
CA ALA A 127 9.92 0.13 -1.70
C ALA A 127 10.63 -1.23 -1.55
N ALA A 128 10.16 -2.09 -0.64
CA ALA A 128 10.68 -3.44 -0.47
C ALA A 128 10.51 -4.29 -1.73
N LEU A 129 9.36 -4.21 -2.41
CA LEU A 129 9.16 -4.83 -3.72
C LEU A 129 10.12 -4.24 -4.76
N GLY A 130 10.29 -2.92 -4.78
CA GLY A 130 11.18 -2.24 -5.70
C GLY A 130 12.66 -2.59 -5.55
N PHE A 131 13.13 -2.92 -4.34
CA PHE A 131 14.48 -3.48 -4.16
C PHE A 131 14.67 -4.87 -4.80
N GLY A 132 13.56 -5.57 -5.06
CA GLY A 132 13.53 -6.81 -5.80
C GLY A 132 14.20 -7.99 -5.10
N GLY A 133 14.32 -9.06 -5.87
CA GLY A 133 14.88 -10.32 -5.40
C GLY A 133 14.06 -11.01 -4.32
N LYS A 134 14.60 -12.12 -3.81
CA LYS A 134 13.90 -12.95 -2.81
C LYS A 134 13.71 -12.22 -1.49
N LEU A 135 14.68 -11.39 -1.09
CA LEU A 135 14.66 -10.66 0.17
C LEU A 135 13.66 -9.49 0.13
N GLY A 136 13.59 -8.74 -0.98
CA GLY A 136 12.60 -7.68 -1.16
C GLY A 136 11.17 -8.19 -1.11
N ALA A 137 10.90 -9.28 -1.85
CA ALA A 137 9.60 -9.96 -1.82
C ALA A 137 9.25 -10.51 -0.43
N LEU A 138 10.20 -11.17 0.26
CA LEU A 138 10.00 -11.65 1.62
C LEU A 138 9.70 -10.50 2.59
N GLY A 139 10.46 -9.41 2.52
CA GLY A 139 10.27 -8.23 3.36
C GLY A 139 8.90 -7.60 3.15
N ALA A 140 8.47 -7.43 1.89
CA ALA A 140 7.15 -6.89 1.57
C ALA A 140 6.03 -7.78 2.13
N VAL A 141 6.10 -9.11 1.94
CA VAL A 141 5.07 -10.04 2.44
C VAL A 141 5.06 -10.11 3.96
N LEU A 142 6.23 -10.15 4.60
CA LEU A 142 6.33 -10.17 6.05
C LEU A 142 5.73 -8.89 6.66
N HIS A 143 6.08 -7.73 6.11
CA HIS A 143 5.51 -6.45 6.53
C HIS A 143 4.01 -6.38 6.28
N MET A 144 3.52 -6.93 5.16
CA MET A 144 2.10 -7.05 4.84
C MET A 144 1.34 -7.86 5.90
N VAL A 145 1.89 -9.00 6.35
CA VAL A 145 1.28 -9.84 7.40
C VAL A 145 1.23 -9.10 8.74
N PHE A 146 2.32 -8.48 9.17
CA PHE A 146 2.33 -7.71 10.40
C PHE A 146 1.39 -6.51 10.34
N HIS A 147 1.37 -5.79 9.22
CA HIS A 147 0.41 -4.71 8.99
C HIS A 147 -1.04 -5.21 9.06
N ALA A 148 -1.34 -6.38 8.49
CA ALA A 148 -2.67 -7.01 8.54
C ALA A 148 -3.12 -7.32 9.97
N ALA A 149 -2.18 -7.73 10.84
CA ALA A 149 -2.47 -8.09 12.22
C ALA A 149 -2.57 -6.83 13.12
N THR A 150 -1.63 -5.89 12.98
CA THR A 150 -1.51 -4.74 13.89
C THR A 150 -2.54 -3.65 13.59
N LYS A 151 -2.82 -3.34 12.33
CA LYS A 151 -3.72 -2.21 12.00
C LYS A 151 -5.14 -2.41 12.51
N PRO A 152 -5.79 -3.57 12.33
CA PRO A 152 -7.13 -3.78 12.88
C PRO A 152 -7.19 -3.56 14.38
N LEU A 153 -6.20 -4.07 15.13
CA LEU A 153 -6.12 -3.88 16.58
C LEU A 153 -6.07 -2.39 16.93
N LEU A 154 -5.23 -1.61 16.25
CA LEU A 154 -5.12 -0.17 16.50
C LEU A 154 -6.41 0.59 16.19
N PHE A 155 -7.10 0.27 15.08
CA PHE A 155 -8.38 0.89 14.75
C PHE A 155 -9.47 0.55 15.77
N PHE A 156 -9.54 -0.71 16.24
CA PHE A 156 -10.49 -1.09 17.28
C PHE A 156 -10.16 -0.45 18.63
N CYS A 157 -8.88 -0.36 19.02
CA CYS A 157 -8.47 0.36 20.22
C CYS A 157 -8.87 1.85 20.15
N ALA A 158 -8.57 2.53 19.05
CA ALA A 158 -8.97 3.93 18.85
C ALA A 158 -10.50 4.10 18.86
N GLY A 159 -11.23 3.15 18.26
CA GLY A 159 -12.69 3.10 18.31
C GLY A 159 -13.25 2.98 19.72
N ASN A 160 -12.70 2.04 20.52
CA ASN A 160 -13.12 1.83 21.91
C ASN A 160 -12.86 3.08 22.77
N VAL A 161 -11.70 3.72 22.63
CA VAL A 161 -11.37 4.98 23.33
C VAL A 161 -12.40 6.05 23.00
N GLN A 162 -12.75 6.20 21.71
CA GLN A 162 -13.74 7.20 21.30
C GLN A 162 -15.14 6.93 21.85
N GLN A 163 -15.54 5.66 21.94
CA GLN A 163 -16.84 5.29 22.51
C GLN A 163 -16.94 5.59 24.01
N HIS A 164 -15.83 5.42 24.76
CA HIS A 164 -15.83 5.60 26.22
C HIS A 164 -15.54 7.04 26.64
N CYS A 165 -14.66 7.75 25.94
CA CYS A 165 -14.18 9.08 26.33
C CYS A 165 -14.84 10.22 25.53
N GLY A 166 -15.68 9.89 24.54
CA GLY A 166 -16.36 10.86 23.68
C GLY A 166 -15.48 11.42 22.56
N PRO A 167 -16.05 12.24 21.66
CA PRO A 167 -15.39 12.70 20.43
C PRO A 167 -14.16 13.60 20.67
N ALA A 168 -14.09 14.30 21.81
CA ALA A 168 -12.96 15.16 22.17
C ALA A 168 -11.69 14.40 22.57
N ALA A 169 -11.80 13.12 22.93
CA ALA A 169 -10.63 12.31 23.29
C ALA A 169 -9.81 11.87 22.07
N CYS A 170 -10.38 11.95 20.86
CA CYS A 170 -9.77 11.52 19.60
C CYS A 170 -9.46 12.68 18.64
N SER A 171 -9.57 13.94 19.08
CA SER A 171 -9.34 15.15 18.27
C SER A 171 -7.93 15.71 18.41
#